data_AF-A0A3C1UV40-F1
#
_entry.id   AF-A0A3C1UV40-F1
#
_cell.length_a   1.000
_cell.length_b   1.000
_cell.length_c   1.000
_cell.angle_alpha   90.00
_cell.angle_beta   90.00
_cell.angle_gamma   90.00
#
_symmetry.space_group_name_H-M   'P 1'
#
loop_
_entity.id
_entity.type
_entity.pdbx_description
1 polymer ?
#
loop_
_entity_poly.entity_id
_entity_poly.type
_entity_poly.pdbx_seq_one_letter_code
_entity_poly.pdbx_strand_id
1 'polypeptide(L)'
;MRSDFPLKEKYGFDDLVKIMRVLRGPGGCPWDAEQTHASIRKNFIEETYEAIEAIDAQDPVLLQEELGDVLLQVIYHAAMEEEQGNFSIDDVCDGVCKKLVIRHPHIFGDVKADTAEEVLSNWETIKQQEKGQKTATETLKSVPKVLPALMRAEKIQKRASRAGMDYDSAADALRDLRSETDELEDAMKNGSAHEQALELGDLLFSVVNVSRFIGADAEESLGLSCEKFVKRFALVEELACQRGIDMKTAGIQKLDELWGEVKKGC
;
A
#
# COMPACT_ATOMS: atom_id res chain seq x y z
N MET A 1 -41.72 -0.37 -2.87
CA MET A 1 -42.09 -1.73 -3.35
C MET A 1 -41.02 -2.66 -2.79
N ARG A 2 -41.38 -3.79 -2.17
CA ARG A 2 -40.37 -4.71 -1.61
C ARG A 2 -39.67 -5.39 -2.78
N SER A 3 -38.34 -5.42 -2.79
CA SER A 3 -37.59 -6.14 -3.83
C SER A 3 -37.95 -7.63 -3.82
N ASP A 4 -38.10 -8.25 -5.00
CA ASP A 4 -38.35 -9.69 -5.17
C ASP A 4 -37.05 -10.53 -5.02
N PHE A 5 -35.99 -9.95 -4.43
CA PHE A 5 -34.73 -10.63 -4.23
C PHE A 5 -34.88 -11.81 -3.23
N PRO A 6 -34.51 -13.05 -3.62
CA PRO A 6 -34.71 -14.22 -2.78
C PRO A 6 -33.70 -14.28 -1.62
N LEU A 7 -34.20 -14.53 -0.42
CA LEU A 7 -33.35 -14.82 0.75
C LEU A 7 -32.82 -16.24 0.66
N LYS A 8 -31.51 -16.41 0.78
CA LYS A 8 -30.80 -17.69 0.67
C LYS A 8 -29.93 -17.93 1.90
N GLU A 9 -29.65 -19.20 2.17
CA GLU A 9 -28.67 -19.60 3.19
C GLU A 9 -27.23 -19.24 2.78
N LYS A 10 -26.93 -19.31 1.47
CA LYS A 10 -25.64 -18.93 0.90
C LYS A 10 -25.85 -18.09 -0.36
N TYR A 11 -25.11 -16.99 -0.44
CA TYR A 11 -25.09 -16.09 -1.60
C TYR A 11 -23.79 -16.29 -2.40
N GLY A 12 -23.86 -16.10 -3.71
CA GLY A 12 -22.69 -16.09 -4.61
C GLY A 12 -22.37 -14.70 -5.14
N PHE A 13 -21.34 -14.61 -5.98
CA PHE A 13 -20.93 -13.36 -6.63
C PHE A 13 -22.08 -12.67 -7.39
N ASP A 14 -22.81 -13.41 -8.21
CA ASP A 14 -23.95 -12.88 -8.97
C ASP A 14 -25.07 -12.33 -8.08
N ASP A 15 -25.21 -12.87 -6.87
CA ASP A 15 -26.19 -12.39 -5.90
C ASP A 15 -25.77 -11.02 -5.36
N LEU A 16 -24.49 -10.82 -5.05
CA LEU A 16 -23.95 -9.53 -4.62
C LEU A 16 -24.12 -8.45 -5.70
N VAL A 17 -23.83 -8.77 -6.97
CA VAL A 17 -24.08 -7.88 -8.11
C VAL A 17 -25.56 -7.50 -8.21
N LYS A 18 -26.47 -8.47 -8.07
CA LYS A 18 -27.92 -8.21 -8.07
C LYS A 18 -28.37 -7.37 -6.88
N ILE A 19 -27.83 -7.60 -5.69
CA ILE A 19 -28.12 -6.80 -4.50
C ILE A 19 -27.72 -5.35 -4.77
N MET A 20 -26.52 -5.09 -5.28
CA MET A 20 -26.07 -3.72 -5.58
C MET A 20 -27.01 -3.02 -6.57
N ARG A 21 -27.43 -3.72 -7.64
CA ARG A 21 -28.42 -3.18 -8.60
C ARG A 21 -29.77 -2.87 -7.96
N VAL A 22 -30.22 -3.69 -7.01
CA VAL A 22 -31.45 -3.43 -6.24
C VAL A 22 -31.28 -2.23 -5.32
N LEU A 23 -30.14 -2.12 -4.63
CA LEU A 23 -29.86 -1.05 -3.67
C LEU A 23 -29.78 0.32 -4.37
N ARG A 24 -29.10 0.40 -5.52
CA ARG A 24 -28.94 1.65 -6.27
C ARG A 24 -30.07 1.93 -7.27
N GLY A 25 -30.89 0.93 -7.58
CA GLY A 25 -31.97 1.03 -8.55
C GLY A 25 -33.19 1.84 -8.05
N PRO A 26 -34.17 2.12 -8.93
CA PRO A 26 -35.38 2.85 -8.57
C PRO A 26 -36.15 2.18 -7.42
N GLY A 27 -36.39 2.94 -6.34
CA GLY A 27 -37.06 2.42 -5.15
C GLY A 27 -36.17 1.57 -4.22
N GLY A 28 -34.85 1.56 -4.48
CA GLY A 28 -33.82 1.00 -3.61
C GLY A 28 -33.50 1.88 -2.40
N CYS A 29 -32.28 1.74 -1.88
CA CYS A 29 -31.81 2.48 -0.72
C CYS A 29 -31.34 3.88 -1.14
N PRO A 30 -31.90 4.97 -0.55
CA PRO A 30 -31.49 6.33 -0.90
C PRO A 30 -30.01 6.62 -0.65
N TRP A 31 -29.47 6.08 0.44
CA TRP A 31 -28.05 6.25 0.79
C TRP A 31 -27.15 5.55 -0.22
N ASP A 32 -27.55 4.34 -0.67
CA ASP A 32 -26.73 3.62 -1.64
C ASP A 32 -26.76 4.33 -3.01
N ALA A 33 -27.93 4.79 -3.43
CA ALA A 33 -28.13 5.46 -4.71
C ALA A 33 -27.40 6.82 -4.82
N GLU A 34 -27.31 7.59 -3.72
CA GLU A 34 -26.67 8.91 -3.73
C GLU A 34 -25.12 8.86 -3.75
N GLN A 35 -24.52 7.69 -3.47
CA GLN A 35 -23.06 7.57 -3.49
C GLN A 35 -22.48 7.79 -4.87
N THR A 36 -21.28 8.38 -4.88
CA THR A 36 -20.45 8.65 -6.05
C THR A 36 -19.06 8.03 -5.85
N HIS A 37 -18.27 7.87 -6.91
CA HIS A 37 -16.88 7.41 -6.78
C HIS A 37 -16.05 8.23 -5.78
N ALA A 38 -16.32 9.53 -5.68
CA ALA A 38 -15.60 10.42 -4.77
C ALA A 38 -16.04 10.23 -3.30
N SER A 39 -17.34 9.99 -3.05
CA SER A 39 -17.86 9.87 -1.68
C SER A 39 -17.40 8.57 -0.99
N ILE A 40 -17.33 7.45 -1.72
CA ILE A 40 -16.90 6.16 -1.17
C ILE A 40 -15.41 5.86 -1.36
N ARG A 41 -14.64 6.78 -1.98
CA ARG A 41 -13.19 6.60 -2.17
C ARG A 41 -12.46 6.35 -0.84
N LYS A 42 -12.88 7.03 0.24
CA LYS A 42 -12.24 6.88 1.55
C LYS A 42 -12.50 5.49 2.12
N ASN A 43 -13.75 5.02 2.05
CA ASN A 43 -14.13 3.66 2.47
C ASN A 43 -13.26 2.62 1.77
N PHE A 44 -13.07 2.74 0.45
CA PHE A 44 -12.24 1.77 -0.28
C PHE A 44 -10.78 1.71 0.21
N ILE A 45 -10.24 2.83 0.70
CA ILE A 45 -8.91 2.84 1.32
C ILE A 45 -8.98 2.15 2.68
N GLU A 46 -9.99 2.46 3.50
CA GLU A 46 -10.21 1.86 4.82
C GLU A 46 -10.31 0.33 4.73
N GLU A 47 -11.19 -0.22 3.88
CA GLU A 47 -11.34 -1.68 3.73
C GLU A 47 -10.04 -2.35 3.26
N THR A 48 -9.22 -1.64 2.48
CA THR A 48 -7.91 -2.17 2.06
C THR A 48 -6.95 -2.28 3.25
N TYR A 49 -6.97 -1.33 4.17
CA TYR A 49 -6.14 -1.37 5.38
C TYR A 49 -6.65 -2.41 6.38
N GLU A 50 -7.97 -2.55 6.53
CA GLU A 50 -8.57 -3.58 7.40
C GLU A 50 -8.25 -5.00 6.87
N ALA A 51 -8.30 -5.20 5.54
CA ALA A 51 -7.83 -6.45 4.92
C ALA A 51 -6.34 -6.72 5.15
N ILE A 52 -5.49 -5.68 5.16
CA ILE A 52 -4.06 -5.80 5.48
C ILE A 52 -3.87 -6.17 6.96
N GLU A 53 -4.59 -5.51 7.87
CA GLU A 53 -4.58 -5.84 9.30
C GLU A 53 -4.94 -7.32 9.54
N ALA A 54 -5.96 -7.82 8.84
CA ALA A 54 -6.36 -9.22 8.92
C ALA A 54 -5.26 -10.19 8.46
N ILE A 55 -4.51 -9.82 7.41
CA ILE A 55 -3.35 -10.59 6.93
C ILE A 55 -2.26 -10.62 7.99
N ASP A 56 -1.91 -9.45 8.53
CA ASP A 56 -0.83 -9.30 9.52
C ASP A 56 -1.17 -10.00 10.85
N ALA A 57 -2.45 -9.97 11.24
CA ALA A 57 -2.99 -10.69 12.39
C ALA A 57 -3.09 -12.20 12.17
N GLN A 58 -2.92 -12.68 10.93
CA GLN A 58 -3.16 -14.05 10.51
C GLN A 58 -4.58 -14.54 10.90
N ASP A 59 -5.58 -13.66 10.82
CA ASP A 59 -6.96 -13.94 11.19
C ASP A 59 -7.79 -14.28 9.93
N PRO A 60 -8.10 -15.56 9.66
CA PRO A 60 -8.84 -15.95 8.47
C PRO A 60 -10.32 -15.54 8.51
N VAL A 61 -10.90 -15.31 9.70
CA VAL A 61 -12.30 -14.89 9.82
C VAL A 61 -12.42 -13.42 9.47
N LEU A 62 -11.57 -12.58 10.06
CA LEU A 62 -11.49 -11.17 9.73
C LEU A 62 -11.14 -11.00 8.24
N LEU A 63 -10.15 -11.73 7.74
CA LEU A 63 -9.75 -11.64 6.33
C LEU A 63 -10.90 -11.97 5.37
N GLN A 64 -11.77 -12.93 5.72
CA GLN A 64 -12.93 -13.26 4.90
C GLN A 64 -13.95 -12.11 4.86
N GLU A 65 -14.16 -11.41 5.98
CA GLU A 65 -15.04 -10.24 6.09
C GLU A 65 -14.50 -9.09 5.24
N GLU A 66 -13.24 -8.70 5.47
CA GLU A 66 -12.62 -7.54 4.80
C GLU A 66 -12.44 -7.73 3.30
N LEU A 67 -12.13 -8.96 2.85
CA LEU A 67 -12.12 -9.26 1.41
C LEU A 67 -13.52 -9.12 0.77
N GLY A 68 -14.57 -9.36 1.56
CA GLY A 68 -15.95 -9.11 1.18
C GLY A 68 -16.22 -7.62 0.97
N ASP A 69 -15.72 -6.77 1.87
CA ASP A 69 -15.92 -5.32 1.79
C ASP A 69 -15.08 -4.68 0.68
N VAL A 70 -13.85 -5.15 0.47
CA VAL A 70 -13.05 -4.79 -0.73
C VAL A 70 -13.80 -5.19 -2.02
N LEU A 71 -14.41 -6.39 -2.05
CA LEU A 71 -15.19 -6.84 -3.21
C LEU A 71 -16.46 -5.99 -3.41
N LEU A 72 -17.13 -5.59 -2.32
CA LEU A 72 -18.28 -4.70 -2.34
C LEU A 72 -17.92 -3.37 -3.01
N GLN A 73 -16.77 -2.78 -2.67
CA GLN A 73 -16.31 -1.52 -3.29
C GLN A 73 -16.13 -1.68 -4.81
N VAL A 74 -15.53 -2.77 -5.29
CA VAL A 74 -15.37 -3.03 -6.74
C VAL A 74 -16.74 -3.09 -7.43
N ILE A 75 -17.71 -3.81 -6.85
CA ILE A 75 -19.06 -3.94 -7.40
C ILE A 75 -19.80 -2.59 -7.37
N TYR A 76 -19.60 -1.78 -6.33
CA TYR A 76 -20.18 -0.46 -6.20
C TYR A 76 -19.73 0.47 -7.33
N HIS A 77 -18.41 0.54 -7.56
CA HIS A 77 -17.83 1.33 -8.64
C HIS A 77 -18.30 0.82 -10.02
N ALA A 78 -18.37 -0.49 -10.23
CA ALA A 78 -18.87 -1.06 -11.49
C ALA A 78 -20.36 -0.75 -11.72
N ALA A 79 -21.20 -0.80 -10.68
CA ALA A 79 -22.62 -0.46 -10.79
C ALA A 79 -22.83 1.01 -11.19
N MET A 80 -22.08 1.94 -10.60
CA MET A 80 -22.11 3.37 -10.97
C MET A 80 -21.72 3.63 -12.44
N GLU A 81 -20.82 2.82 -13.00
CA GLU A 81 -20.37 2.94 -14.39
C GLU A 81 -21.34 2.25 -15.36
N GLU A 82 -21.99 1.16 -14.93
CA GLU A 82 -23.06 0.49 -15.67
C GLU A 82 -24.28 1.41 -15.82
N GLU A 83 -24.64 2.15 -14.76
CA GLU A 83 -25.70 3.18 -14.77
C GLU A 83 -25.44 4.30 -15.79
N GLN A 84 -24.17 4.60 -16.07
CA GLN A 84 -23.75 5.60 -17.04
C GLN A 84 -23.57 5.01 -18.46
N GLY A 85 -23.69 3.69 -18.62
CA GLY A 85 -23.49 3.00 -19.90
C GLY A 85 -22.03 2.91 -20.33
N ASN A 86 -21.08 2.99 -19.39
CA ASN A 86 -19.64 2.97 -19.67
C ASN A 86 -19.08 1.54 -19.68
N PHE A 87 -19.16 0.83 -18.55
CA PHE A 87 -18.75 -0.56 -18.42
C PHE A 87 -19.49 -1.27 -17.29
N SER A 88 -19.52 -2.60 -17.33
CA SER A 88 -20.15 -3.47 -16.33
C SER A 88 -19.12 -4.20 -15.46
N ILE A 89 -19.58 -4.89 -14.43
CA ILE A 89 -18.72 -5.80 -13.65
C ILE A 89 -18.12 -6.92 -14.51
N ASP A 90 -18.83 -7.38 -15.53
CA ASP A 90 -18.34 -8.41 -16.45
C ASP A 90 -17.17 -7.87 -17.30
N ASP A 91 -17.19 -6.59 -17.68
CA ASP A 91 -16.08 -5.94 -18.38
C ASP A 91 -14.84 -5.80 -17.47
N VAL A 92 -15.04 -5.54 -16.18
CA VAL A 92 -13.96 -5.54 -15.18
C VAL A 92 -13.32 -6.93 -15.09
N CYS A 93 -14.15 -7.98 -14.98
CA CYS A 93 -13.73 -9.38 -14.96
C CYS A 93 -12.99 -9.78 -16.25
N ASP A 94 -13.55 -9.48 -17.42
CA ASP A 94 -12.95 -9.75 -18.72
C ASP A 94 -11.58 -9.06 -18.85
N GLY A 95 -11.48 -7.80 -18.45
CA GLY A 95 -10.24 -7.04 -18.47
C GLY A 95 -9.13 -7.64 -17.59
N VAL A 96 -9.45 -8.14 -16.39
CA VAL A 96 -8.46 -8.82 -15.54
C VAL A 96 -8.13 -10.22 -16.05
N CYS A 97 -9.11 -10.98 -16.55
CA CYS A 97 -8.90 -12.30 -17.13
C CYS A 97 -7.98 -12.24 -18.36
N LYS A 98 -8.28 -11.38 -19.34
CA LYS A 98 -7.43 -11.21 -20.54
C LYS A 98 -6.00 -10.84 -20.17
N LYS A 99 -5.83 -9.91 -19.22
CA LYS A 99 -4.51 -9.49 -18.72
C LYS A 99 -3.75 -10.63 -18.05
N LEU A 100 -4.41 -11.44 -17.21
CA LEU A 100 -3.78 -12.58 -16.56
C LEU A 100 -3.38 -13.66 -17.57
N VAL A 101 -4.22 -13.94 -18.56
CA VAL A 101 -3.93 -14.90 -19.63
C VAL A 101 -2.72 -14.44 -20.45
N ILE A 102 -2.71 -13.18 -20.90
CA ILE A 102 -1.63 -12.62 -21.72
C ILE A 102 -0.30 -12.59 -20.96
N ARG A 103 -0.32 -12.23 -19.67
CA ARG A 103 0.91 -12.07 -18.88
C ARG A 103 1.43 -13.35 -18.23
N HIS A 104 0.70 -14.46 -18.32
CA HIS A 104 1.20 -15.79 -17.95
C HIS A 104 1.31 -16.70 -19.19
N PRO A 105 2.14 -16.34 -20.19
CA PRO A 105 2.30 -17.18 -21.38
C PRO A 105 2.97 -18.53 -21.08
N HIS A 106 3.53 -18.71 -19.88
CA HIS A 106 4.06 -19.98 -19.40
C HIS A 106 2.99 -20.92 -18.83
N ILE A 107 1.80 -20.41 -18.54
CA ILE A 107 0.63 -21.20 -18.14
C ILE A 107 -0.33 -21.36 -19.33
N PHE A 108 -0.57 -20.28 -20.07
CA PHE A 108 -1.61 -20.22 -21.12
C PHE A 108 -1.07 -20.19 -22.56
N GLY A 109 0.25 -20.34 -22.75
CA GLY A 109 0.89 -20.35 -24.06
C GLY A 109 2.09 -21.29 -24.11
N ASP A 110 3.07 -20.99 -24.97
CA ASP A 110 4.20 -21.88 -25.25
C ASP A 110 5.54 -21.40 -24.65
N VAL A 111 5.53 -20.34 -23.82
CA VAL A 111 6.75 -19.82 -23.20
C VAL A 111 7.16 -20.74 -22.05
N LYS A 112 8.45 -21.06 -21.92
CA LYS A 112 8.97 -21.70 -20.70
C LYS A 112 9.50 -20.65 -19.75
N ALA A 113 9.15 -20.78 -18.48
CA ALA A 113 9.72 -20.02 -17.37
C ALA A 113 9.78 -20.99 -16.19
N ASP A 114 10.98 -21.38 -15.80
CA ASP A 114 11.23 -22.45 -14.83
C ASP A 114 11.45 -21.88 -13.42
N THR A 115 11.61 -20.56 -13.30
CA THR A 115 11.85 -19.85 -12.02
C THR A 115 10.89 -18.68 -11.81
N ALA A 116 10.70 -18.30 -10.54
CA ALA A 116 9.88 -17.14 -10.19
C ALA A 116 10.45 -15.84 -10.76
N GLU A 117 11.78 -15.73 -10.83
CA GLU A 117 12.49 -14.60 -11.41
C GLU A 117 12.21 -14.47 -12.92
N GLU A 118 12.24 -15.58 -13.66
CA GLU A 118 11.90 -15.61 -15.09
C GLU A 118 10.44 -15.23 -15.33
N VAL A 119 9.52 -15.75 -14.51
CA VAL A 119 8.09 -15.40 -14.57
C VAL A 119 7.89 -13.90 -14.34
N LEU A 120 8.53 -13.33 -13.30
CA LEU A 120 8.41 -11.93 -12.96
C LEU A 120 8.99 -11.02 -14.06
N SER A 121 10.11 -11.41 -14.66
CA SER A 121 10.74 -10.68 -15.77
C SER A 121 9.80 -10.64 -16.98
N ASN A 122 9.26 -11.80 -17.39
CA ASN A 122 8.30 -11.90 -18.49
C ASN A 122 7.05 -11.05 -18.24
N TRP A 123 6.48 -11.13 -17.02
CA TRP A 123 5.30 -10.36 -16.63
C TRP A 123 5.51 -8.85 -16.79
N GLU A 124 6.65 -8.34 -16.34
CA GLU A 124 6.95 -6.90 -16.42
C GLU A 124 7.27 -6.45 -17.85
N THR A 125 7.95 -7.27 -18.66
CA THR A 125 8.17 -6.98 -20.09
C THR A 125 6.85 -6.85 -20.86
N ILE A 126 5.94 -7.81 -20.70
CA ILE A 126 4.62 -7.80 -21.36
C ILE A 126 3.81 -6.58 -20.92
N LYS A 127 3.80 -6.29 -19.62
CA LYS A 127 3.13 -5.11 -19.05
C LYS A 127 3.66 -3.78 -19.59
N GLN A 128 4.96 -3.68 -19.87
CA GLN A 128 5.53 -2.47 -20.47
C GLN A 128 5.07 -2.30 -21.92
N GLN A 129 5.04 -3.39 -22.69
CA GLN A 129 4.57 -3.41 -24.08
C GLN A 129 3.08 -3.02 -24.17
N GLU A 130 2.22 -3.59 -23.32
CA GLU A 130 0.77 -3.27 -23.28
C GLU A 130 0.50 -1.79 -23.00
N LYS A 131 1.30 -1.15 -22.15
CA LYS A 131 1.11 0.26 -21.77
C LYS A 131 1.65 1.24 -22.80
N GLY A 132 2.28 0.76 -23.88
CA GLY A 132 2.85 1.62 -24.92
C GLY A 132 3.91 2.60 -24.41
N GLN A 133 4.56 2.29 -23.28
CA GLN A 133 5.56 3.16 -22.67
C GLN A 133 6.86 3.07 -23.47
N LYS A 134 7.24 4.17 -24.13
CA LYS A 134 8.40 4.24 -25.01
C LYS A 134 9.64 4.73 -24.28
N THR A 135 9.46 5.45 -23.17
CA THR A 135 10.56 6.05 -22.41
C THR A 135 10.57 5.64 -20.95
N ALA A 136 11.74 5.67 -20.32
CA ALA A 136 11.90 5.47 -18.88
C ALA A 136 11.08 6.51 -18.08
N THR A 137 11.05 7.77 -18.54
CA THR A 137 10.27 8.84 -17.91
C THR A 137 8.77 8.58 -17.92
N GLU A 138 8.20 8.06 -19.02
CA GLU A 138 6.79 7.64 -19.06
C GLU A 138 6.52 6.50 -18.08
N THR A 139 7.48 5.59 -17.96
CA THR A 139 7.43 4.51 -16.98
C THR A 139 7.41 5.07 -15.55
N LEU A 140 8.29 6.02 -15.20
CA LEU A 140 8.28 6.68 -13.88
C LEU A 140 6.99 7.47 -13.62
N LYS A 141 6.53 8.27 -14.59
CA LYS A 141 5.32 9.10 -14.47
C LYS A 141 4.04 8.27 -14.30
N SER A 142 4.05 7.00 -14.69
CA SER A 142 2.92 6.10 -14.48
C SER A 142 2.84 5.50 -13.07
N VAL A 143 3.73 5.88 -12.14
CA VAL A 143 3.57 5.55 -10.72
C VAL A 143 2.48 6.45 -10.15
N PRO A 144 1.39 5.89 -9.58
CA PRO A 144 0.32 6.71 -9.01
C PRO A 144 0.87 7.68 -7.96
N LYS A 145 0.48 8.96 -8.06
CA LYS A 145 0.90 10.00 -7.11
C LYS A 145 0.26 9.85 -5.72
N VAL A 146 -0.83 9.09 -5.63
CA VAL A 146 -1.61 8.88 -4.41
C VAL A 146 -1.11 7.73 -3.54
N LEU A 147 -0.08 7.00 -3.98
CA LEU A 147 0.54 5.97 -3.14
C LEU A 147 1.22 6.62 -1.92
N PRO A 148 1.27 5.91 -0.78
CA PRO A 148 2.15 6.27 0.33
C PRO A 148 3.57 6.56 -0.15
N ALA A 149 4.24 7.51 0.51
CA ALA A 149 5.46 8.10 -0.01
C ALA A 149 6.59 7.08 -0.18
N LEU A 150 6.76 6.15 0.77
CA LEU A 150 7.82 5.15 0.72
C LEU A 150 7.52 4.09 -0.35
N MET A 151 6.29 3.57 -0.40
CA MET A 151 5.85 2.69 -1.49
C MET A 151 6.03 3.34 -2.87
N ARG A 152 5.72 4.64 -2.97
CA ARG A 152 5.87 5.41 -4.22
C ARG A 152 7.34 5.53 -4.60
N ALA A 153 8.22 5.90 -3.65
CA ALA A 153 9.65 6.01 -3.85
C ALA A 153 10.24 4.67 -4.32
N GLU A 154 9.90 3.58 -3.64
CA GLU A 154 10.40 2.24 -3.98
C GLU A 154 10.01 1.84 -5.40
N LYS A 155 8.77 2.13 -5.80
CA LYS A 155 8.27 1.85 -7.15
C LYS A 155 8.92 2.71 -8.23
N ILE A 156 9.24 3.97 -7.91
CA ILE A 156 10.01 4.88 -8.78
C ILE A 156 11.43 4.33 -8.95
N GLN A 157 12.10 3.98 -7.85
CA GLN A 157 13.48 3.46 -7.85
C GLN A 157 13.57 2.12 -8.59
N LYS A 158 12.65 1.17 -8.35
CA LYS A 158 12.58 -0.10 -9.10
C LYS A 158 12.44 0.12 -10.61
N ARG A 159 11.75 1.19 -11.04
CA ARG A 159 11.60 1.53 -12.46
C ARG A 159 12.82 2.25 -13.03
N ALA A 160 13.46 3.12 -12.24
CA ALA A 160 14.71 3.79 -12.61
C ALA A 160 15.85 2.77 -12.77
N SER A 161 15.96 1.82 -11.83
CA SER A 161 16.90 0.71 -11.86
C SER A 161 16.82 -0.11 -13.15
N ARG A 162 15.59 -0.44 -13.60
CA ARG A 162 15.37 -1.13 -14.89
C ARG A 162 15.80 -0.34 -16.11
N ALA A 163 15.87 0.98 -16.00
CA ALA A 163 16.41 1.85 -17.05
C ALA A 163 17.94 2.00 -16.97
N GLY A 164 18.60 1.30 -16.04
CA GLY A 164 20.04 1.34 -15.80
C GLY A 164 20.48 2.39 -14.80
N MET A 165 19.57 3.11 -14.15
CA MET A 165 19.88 4.08 -13.10
C MET A 165 19.75 3.39 -11.74
N ASP A 166 20.81 2.70 -11.33
CA ASP A 166 20.92 1.94 -10.07
C ASP A 166 22.32 2.01 -9.48
N TYR A 167 22.46 1.62 -8.21
CA TYR A 167 23.76 1.41 -7.57
C TYR A 167 24.28 -0.01 -7.84
N ASP A 168 25.60 -0.17 -7.82
CA ASP A 168 26.25 -1.48 -8.02
C ASP A 168 26.11 -2.40 -6.80
N SER A 169 25.94 -1.83 -5.60
CA SER A 169 25.89 -2.60 -4.36
C SER A 169 25.14 -1.89 -3.23
N ALA A 170 24.73 -2.67 -2.22
CA ALA A 170 24.18 -2.14 -0.97
C ALA A 170 25.14 -1.17 -0.26
N ALA A 171 26.45 -1.39 -0.40
CA ALA A 171 27.46 -0.53 0.20
C ALA A 171 27.53 0.85 -0.47
N ASP A 172 27.28 0.91 -1.79
CA ASP A 172 27.22 2.18 -2.51
C ASP A 172 25.93 2.94 -2.18
N ALA A 173 24.79 2.25 -2.09
CA ALA A 173 23.54 2.86 -1.61
C ALA A 173 23.66 3.39 -0.17
N LEU A 174 24.36 2.67 0.72
CA LEU A 174 24.66 3.15 2.08
C LEU A 174 25.62 4.34 2.10
N ARG A 175 26.54 4.44 1.14
CA ARG A 175 27.45 5.59 1.02
C ARG A 175 26.67 6.83 0.60
N ASP A 176 25.75 6.66 -0.35
CA ASP A 176 24.86 7.72 -0.81
C ASP A 176 23.95 8.22 0.32
N LEU A 177 23.34 7.31 1.08
CA LEU A 177 22.56 7.67 2.28
C LEU A 177 23.35 8.53 3.27
N ARG A 178 24.66 8.30 3.42
CA ARG A 178 25.53 9.15 4.26
C ARG A 178 25.77 10.52 3.63
N SER A 179 25.93 10.60 2.31
CA SER A 179 26.01 11.87 1.58
C SER A 179 24.74 12.71 1.82
N GLU A 180 23.56 12.11 1.66
CA GLU A 180 22.28 12.79 1.92
C GLU A 180 22.12 13.22 3.40
N THR A 181 22.74 12.49 4.32
CA THR A 181 22.79 12.89 5.74
C THR A 181 23.64 14.14 5.91
N ASP A 182 24.81 14.20 5.25
CA ASP A 182 25.70 15.37 5.28
C ASP A 182 25.03 16.59 4.61
N GLU A 183 24.32 16.40 3.50
CA GLU A 183 23.57 17.45 2.80
C GLU A 183 22.44 18.03 3.66
N LEU A 184 21.67 17.16 4.33
CA LEU A 184 20.66 17.61 5.30
C LEU A 184 21.29 18.39 6.47
N GLU A 185 22.41 17.92 7.01
CA GLU A 185 23.12 18.63 8.08
C GLU A 185 23.57 20.03 7.66
N ASP A 186 24.05 20.18 6.43
CA ASP A 186 24.48 21.46 5.89
C ASP A 186 23.30 22.39 5.62
N ALA A 187 22.18 21.87 5.10
CA ALA A 187 20.94 22.61 4.93
C ALA A 187 20.34 23.06 6.28
N MET A 188 20.45 22.27 7.34
CA MET A 188 20.04 22.67 8.69
C MET A 188 20.87 23.83 9.24
N LYS A 189 22.16 23.91 8.91
CA LYS A 189 23.07 24.97 9.38
C LYS A 189 22.91 26.25 8.56
N ASN A 190 22.77 26.13 7.24
CA ASN A 190 22.96 27.23 6.29
C ASN A 190 21.78 27.47 5.34
N GLY A 191 20.86 26.51 5.23
CA GLY A 191 19.76 26.54 4.26
C GLY A 191 18.46 27.12 4.81
N SER A 192 17.57 27.45 3.87
CA SER A 192 16.19 27.82 4.14
C SER A 192 15.35 26.62 4.62
N ALA A 193 14.21 26.91 5.24
CA ALA A 193 13.26 25.85 5.64
C ALA A 193 12.77 25.00 4.44
N HIS A 194 12.76 25.57 3.23
CA HIS A 194 12.40 24.82 2.03
C HIS A 194 13.51 23.85 1.62
N GLU A 195 14.76 24.29 1.61
CA GLU A 195 15.92 23.43 1.32
C GLU A 195 16.02 22.30 2.35
N GLN A 196 15.88 22.59 3.65
CA GLN A 196 15.85 21.56 4.69
C GLN A 196 14.77 20.49 4.46
N ALA A 197 13.60 20.89 3.96
CA ALA A 197 12.52 19.95 3.65
C ALA A 197 12.81 19.10 2.40
N LEU A 198 13.56 19.63 1.43
CA LEU A 198 14.01 18.89 0.25
C LEU A 198 15.07 17.86 0.63
N GLU A 199 16.11 18.26 1.35
CA GLU A 199 17.18 17.33 1.78
C GLU A 199 16.65 16.23 2.72
N LEU A 200 15.66 16.54 3.56
CA LEU A 200 14.98 15.51 4.35
C LEU A 200 14.26 14.50 3.45
N GLY A 201 13.65 14.99 2.36
CA GLY A 201 13.01 14.15 1.35
C GLY A 201 14.00 13.25 0.63
N ASP A 202 15.17 13.77 0.25
CA ASP A 202 16.22 13.02 -0.44
C ASP A 202 16.88 11.99 0.49
N LEU A 203 17.09 12.33 1.76
CA LEU A 203 17.49 11.36 2.80
C LEU A 203 16.49 10.19 2.91
N LEU A 204 15.19 10.49 3.02
CA LEU A 204 14.14 9.46 3.07
C LEU A 204 14.11 8.63 1.78
N PHE A 205 14.29 9.26 0.62
CA PHE A 205 14.36 8.57 -0.66
C PHE A 205 15.56 7.61 -0.69
N SER A 206 16.73 8.03 -0.21
CA SER A 206 17.93 7.19 -0.15
C SER A 206 17.82 6.05 0.87
N VAL A 207 17.08 6.22 1.98
CA VAL A 207 16.73 5.09 2.87
C VAL A 207 15.96 4.00 2.12
N VAL A 208 15.01 4.37 1.26
CA VAL A 208 14.25 3.40 0.45
C VAL A 208 15.14 2.68 -0.56
N ASN A 209 16.17 3.35 -1.11
CA ASN A 209 17.15 2.68 -1.96
C ASN A 209 17.88 1.58 -1.18
N VAL A 210 18.32 1.86 0.05
CA VAL A 210 18.97 0.86 0.90
C VAL A 210 18.02 -0.32 1.20
N SER A 211 16.74 -0.06 1.49
CA SER A 211 15.76 -1.12 1.78
C SER A 211 15.64 -2.11 0.61
N ARG A 212 15.65 -1.60 -0.63
CA ARG A 212 15.58 -2.42 -1.84
C ARG A 212 16.76 -3.39 -1.99
N PHE A 213 17.97 -2.98 -1.60
CA PHE A 213 19.16 -3.84 -1.66
C PHE A 213 19.19 -4.93 -0.59
N ILE A 214 18.53 -4.71 0.55
CA ILE A 214 18.42 -5.72 1.63
C ILE A 214 17.14 -6.57 1.51
N GLY A 215 16.31 -6.30 0.51
CA GLY A 215 15.06 -7.04 0.28
C GLY A 215 13.94 -6.72 1.27
N ALA A 216 13.97 -5.53 1.89
CA ALA A 216 12.94 -5.08 2.83
C ALA A 216 11.99 -4.06 2.19
N ASP A 217 10.69 -4.20 2.43
CA ASP A 217 9.69 -3.18 2.09
C ASP A 217 9.82 -1.99 3.07
N ALA A 218 10.01 -0.79 2.53
CA ALA A 218 10.29 0.39 3.35
C ALA A 218 9.09 0.85 4.17
N GLU A 219 7.88 0.73 3.61
CA GLU A 219 6.64 1.15 4.27
C GLU A 219 6.32 0.21 5.44
N GLU A 220 6.39 -1.11 5.19
CA GLU A 220 6.20 -2.14 6.21
C GLU A 220 7.25 -2.03 7.33
N SER A 221 8.53 -1.85 6.97
CA SER A 221 9.63 -1.72 7.94
C SER A 221 9.45 -0.53 8.89
N LEU A 222 8.93 0.59 8.38
CA LEU A 222 8.60 1.75 9.20
C LEU A 222 7.40 1.45 10.10
N GLY A 223 6.34 0.83 9.56
CA GLY A 223 5.17 0.38 10.33
C GLY A 223 5.55 -0.50 11.52
N LEU A 224 6.36 -1.53 11.30
CA LEU A 224 6.88 -2.40 12.36
C LEU A 224 7.67 -1.64 13.44
N SER A 225 8.39 -0.59 13.04
CA SER A 225 9.13 0.25 13.98
C SER A 225 8.22 1.17 14.80
N CYS A 226 7.13 1.68 14.21
CA CYS A 226 6.07 2.41 14.92
C CYS A 226 5.41 1.51 15.96
N GLU A 227 5.00 0.30 15.59
CA GLU A 227 4.37 -0.66 16.52
C GLU A 227 5.29 -1.04 17.68
N LYS A 228 6.57 -1.29 17.37
CA LYS A 228 7.60 -1.53 18.38
C LYS A 228 7.79 -0.34 19.32
N PHE A 229 7.67 0.89 18.81
CA PHE A 229 7.75 2.10 19.65
C PHE A 229 6.54 2.19 20.58
N VAL A 230 5.31 2.01 20.06
CA VAL A 230 4.06 2.04 20.85
C VAL A 230 4.10 1.01 21.98
N LYS A 231 4.46 -0.24 21.66
CA LYS A 231 4.59 -1.32 22.65
C LYS A 231 5.59 -0.96 23.77
N ARG A 232 6.75 -0.42 23.40
CA ARG A 232 7.77 -0.01 24.38
C ARG A 232 7.33 1.19 25.20
N PHE A 233 6.64 2.15 24.59
CA PHE A 233 6.14 3.33 25.29
C PHE A 233 5.11 2.95 26.35
N ALA A 234 4.19 2.03 26.03
CA ALA A 234 3.22 1.50 27.00
C ALA A 234 3.94 0.85 28.22
N LEU A 235 4.96 0.03 27.98
CA LEU A 235 5.76 -0.57 29.05
C LEU A 235 6.51 0.48 29.89
N VAL A 236 7.00 1.56 29.26
CA VAL A 236 7.63 2.68 29.99
C VAL A 236 6.60 3.39 30.87
N GLU A 237 5.39 3.62 30.37
CA GLU A 237 4.31 4.25 31.12
C GLU A 237 3.88 3.40 32.32
N GLU A 238 3.73 2.09 32.13
CA GLU A 238 3.48 1.14 33.22
C GLU A 238 4.58 1.17 34.28
N LEU A 239 5.85 1.14 33.85
CA LEU A 239 7.00 1.17 34.76
C LEU A 239 7.10 2.50 35.51
N ALA A 240 6.83 3.62 34.84
CA ALA A 240 6.79 4.94 35.45
C ALA A 240 5.70 4.98 36.54
N CYS A 241 4.49 4.49 36.22
CA CYS A 241 3.37 4.40 37.15
C CYS A 241 3.72 3.56 38.38
N GLN A 242 4.29 2.37 38.20
CA GLN A 242 4.73 1.48 39.29
C GLN A 242 5.75 2.14 40.22
N ARG A 243 6.57 3.06 39.70
CA ARG A 243 7.61 3.78 40.45
C ARG A 243 7.15 5.14 40.96
N GLY A 244 5.89 5.51 40.76
CA GLY A 244 5.36 6.83 41.13
C GLY A 244 6.04 7.99 40.38
N ILE A 245 6.54 7.74 39.18
CA ILE A 245 7.20 8.74 38.32
C ILE A 245 6.14 9.36 37.41
N ASP A 246 5.96 10.68 37.51
CA ASP A 246 5.18 11.43 36.53
C ASP A 246 6.02 11.73 35.30
N MET A 247 5.71 11.05 34.19
CA MET A 247 6.45 11.20 32.93
C MET A 247 6.47 12.64 32.38
N LYS A 248 5.46 13.46 32.69
CA LYS A 248 5.38 14.84 32.18
C LYS A 248 6.41 15.75 32.84
N THR A 249 6.81 15.44 34.07
CA THR A 249 7.70 16.26 34.89
C THR A 249 9.06 15.61 35.16
N ALA A 250 9.21 14.31 34.86
CA ALA A 250 10.42 13.53 35.11
C ALA A 250 11.67 13.99 34.33
N GLY A 251 11.49 14.68 33.20
CA GLY A 251 12.57 15.09 32.32
C GLY A 251 13.12 13.95 31.44
N ILE A 252 13.78 14.31 30.33
CA ILE A 252 14.18 13.34 29.30
C ILE A 252 15.17 12.30 29.81
N GLN A 253 16.11 12.68 30.69
CA GLN A 253 17.09 11.73 31.23
C GLN A 253 16.41 10.59 31.98
N LYS A 254 15.35 10.88 32.74
CA LYS A 254 14.64 9.86 33.50
C LYS A 254 13.79 8.97 32.60
N LEU A 255 13.19 9.53 31.55
CA LEU A 255 12.45 8.78 30.55
C LEU A 255 13.38 7.86 29.74
N ASP A 256 14.59 8.33 29.40
CA ASP A 256 15.62 7.55 28.71
C ASP A 256 16.11 6.37 29.57
N GLU A 257 16.24 6.55 30.89
CA GLU A 257 16.54 5.45 31.82
C GLU A 257 15.45 4.37 31.76
N LEU A 258 14.17 4.76 31.91
CA LEU A 258 13.04 3.82 31.86
C LEU A 258 12.95 3.12 30.50
N TRP A 259 13.15 3.87 29.41
CA TRP A 259 13.18 3.33 28.06
C TRP A 259 14.34 2.35 27.85
N GLY A 260 15.52 2.65 28.39
CA GLY A 260 16.68 1.78 28.38
C GLY A 260 16.46 0.48 29.16
N GLU A 261 15.71 0.54 30.26
CA GLU A 261 15.30 -0.65 31.03
C GLU A 261 14.33 -1.53 30.22
N VAL A 262 13.28 -0.94 29.64
CA VAL A 262 12.31 -1.65 28.79
C VAL A 262 13.01 -2.29 27.59
N LYS A 263 13.94 -1.58 26.94
CA LYS A 263 14.71 -2.11 25.81
C LYS A 263 15.58 -3.32 26.14
N LYS A 264 16.02 -3.49 27.39
CA LYS A 264 16.83 -4.65 27.82
C LYS A 264 15.98 -5.86 28.19
N GLY A 265 14.70 -5.64 28.52
CA GLY A 265 13.74 -6.69 28.89
C GLY A 265 12.99 -7.30 27.70
N CYS A 266 13.00 -6.64 26.53
CA CYS A 266 12.47 -7.13 25.26
C CYS A 266 13.60 -7.64 24.34
#